data_AF-A0A1Q7Q7F1-F1
#
_entry.id   AF-A0A1Q7Q7F1-F1
#
_cell.length_a   1.000
_cell.length_b   1.000
_cell.length_c   1.000
_cell.angle_alpha   90.00
_cell.angle_beta   90.00
_cell.angle_gamma   90.00
#
_symmetry.space_group_name_H-M   'P 1'
#
loop_
_entity.id
_entity.type
_entity.pdbx_description
1 polymer ?
#
loop_
_entity_poly.entity_id
_entity_poly.type
_entity_poly.pdbx_seq_one_letter_code
_entity_poly.pdbx_strand_id
1 'polypeptide(L)'
;MRRLALLGCVLACAEWRMPPTFPERAAGRPVLHEQALLGLSPQGDAAVAELLEADGAQPRLALLVFDRAGGATRALLEASLESARAASRELQAAARGPAPALAAIVAARWPEAFVRAAQLGYAPRPPSDPEPGRAVWHIEGAAEAGALPLALRVSPAAEPPALLLLLSDRLGDEGVELGRVLLTGDVVGPQLFLQGGVAWLLAGSVGANPLRRTVGLHRALLDRGEAQLHNAHGLQDYAAGELDAARREFGRSIAADPSYVDGLYNAAAAAALTDRAEEAVNMLARAAAVDPARVQVLGRNDEDFKSLRRRPDVRALLGLRRPPPEGVAPPP
;
A
#
# COMPACT_ATOMS: atom_id res chain seq x y z
N MET A 1 11.72 27.89 -21.27
CA MET A 1 11.64 26.43 -21.05
C MET A 1 12.25 26.10 -19.70
N ARG A 2 11.48 25.57 -18.75
CA ARG A 2 11.98 25.06 -17.45
C ARG A 2 11.29 23.74 -17.13
N ARG A 3 11.81 22.64 -17.69
CA ARG A 3 11.53 21.29 -17.18
C ARG A 3 12.58 20.97 -16.12
N LEU A 4 12.21 21.07 -14.85
CA LEU A 4 13.11 20.82 -13.72
C LEU A 4 12.30 20.25 -12.54
N ALA A 5 12.76 19.13 -11.99
CA ALA A 5 12.31 18.54 -10.73
C ALA A 5 10.79 18.24 -10.57
N LEU A 6 10.19 17.53 -11.53
CA LEU A 6 8.95 16.75 -11.28
C LEU A 6 9.25 15.28 -10.89
N LEU A 7 10.54 14.93 -10.75
CA LEU A 7 10.99 13.68 -10.13
C LEU A 7 11.48 13.97 -8.71
N GLY A 8 10.84 13.34 -7.72
CA GLY A 8 11.45 13.14 -6.40
C GLY A 8 10.67 13.62 -5.17
N CYS A 9 9.46 13.11 -4.91
CA CYS A 9 8.98 12.90 -3.53
C CYS A 9 7.86 11.86 -3.29
N VAL A 10 7.55 10.95 -4.23
CA VAL A 10 6.64 9.79 -4.00
C VAL A 10 7.29 8.71 -3.09
N LEU A 11 8.30 9.08 -2.30
CA LEU A 11 9.26 8.16 -1.68
C LEU A 11 9.25 8.18 -0.14
N ALA A 12 8.06 8.13 0.48
CA ALA A 12 7.82 7.22 1.62
C ALA A 12 6.35 7.19 2.06
N CYS A 13 5.73 6.01 1.97
CA CYS A 13 4.94 5.35 3.03
C CYS A 13 4.33 4.06 2.43
N ALA A 14 5.18 3.27 1.77
CA ALA A 14 4.79 2.06 1.06
C ALA A 14 5.55 0.87 1.67
N GLU A 15 4.87 -0.26 1.89
CA GLU A 15 5.38 -1.40 2.67
C GLU A 15 6.70 -1.98 2.10
N TRP A 16 6.95 -1.71 0.81
CA TRP A 16 8.21 -1.74 0.07
C TRP A 16 9.52 -1.38 0.78
N ARG A 17 9.48 -0.52 1.80
CA ARG A 17 10.67 -0.14 2.56
C ARG A 17 10.90 -0.97 3.83
N MET A 18 9.98 -1.85 4.19
CA MET A 18 10.33 -2.96 5.06
C MET A 18 11.20 -3.95 4.28
N PRO A 19 12.24 -4.55 4.89
CA PRO A 19 12.92 -5.67 4.25
C PRO A 19 11.90 -6.79 3.98
N PRO A 20 11.93 -7.45 2.80
CA PRO A 20 10.95 -8.47 2.45
C PRO A 20 10.95 -9.58 3.50
N THR A 21 9.76 -9.94 3.98
CA THR A 21 9.60 -10.73 5.22
C THR A 21 10.14 -12.15 5.12
N PHE A 22 10.17 -12.74 3.92
CA PHE A 22 10.96 -13.91 3.54
C PHE A 22 11.68 -13.61 2.18
N PRO A 23 12.68 -14.39 1.71
CA PRO A 23 13.95 -13.78 1.34
C PRO A 23 14.25 -13.87 -0.15
N GLU A 24 14.16 -12.73 -0.83
CA GLU A 24 14.80 -12.51 -2.14
C GLU A 24 16.32 -12.77 -2.07
N ARG A 25 16.90 -12.68 -0.86
CA ARG A 25 18.28 -13.07 -0.53
C ARG A 25 18.52 -14.58 -0.45
N ALA A 26 17.57 -15.44 -0.83
CA ALA A 26 17.76 -16.88 -0.95
C ALA A 26 18.73 -17.21 -2.11
N ALA A 27 20.03 -17.02 -1.90
CA ALA A 27 21.07 -17.26 -2.91
C ALA A 27 21.12 -18.74 -3.32
N GLY A 28 20.65 -19.05 -4.53
CA GLY A 28 20.75 -20.39 -5.14
C GLY A 28 19.90 -21.51 -4.52
N ARG A 29 19.06 -21.25 -3.51
CA ARG A 29 18.25 -22.29 -2.82
C ARG A 29 16.81 -22.41 -3.33
N PRO A 30 16.18 -23.60 -3.23
CA PRO A 30 14.74 -23.78 -3.45
C PRO A 30 13.90 -23.18 -2.31
N VAL A 31 12.73 -22.65 -2.66
CA VAL A 31 11.73 -22.09 -1.73
C VAL A 31 10.33 -22.34 -2.28
N LEU A 32 9.42 -22.81 -1.43
CA LEU A 32 7.99 -22.93 -1.72
C LEU A 32 7.24 -22.08 -0.68
N HIS A 33 6.85 -20.88 -1.08
CA HIS A 33 6.04 -19.96 -0.29
C HIS A 33 4.77 -19.59 -1.06
N GLU A 34 3.62 -19.90 -0.46
CA GLU A 34 2.34 -19.43 -0.95
C GLU A 34 1.45 -19.02 0.22
N GLN A 35 0.68 -17.95 0.00
CA GLN A 35 -0.41 -17.52 0.84
C GLN A 35 -1.74 -17.80 0.14
N ALA A 36 -2.81 -18.03 0.91
CA ALA A 36 -4.16 -18.20 0.41
C ALA A 36 -5.15 -17.51 1.34
N LEU A 37 -6.00 -16.65 0.78
CA LEU A 37 -7.08 -16.02 1.51
C LEU A 37 -8.15 -17.09 1.83
N LEU A 38 -8.39 -17.36 3.12
CA LEU A 38 -9.46 -18.26 3.57
C LEU A 38 -10.76 -17.50 3.82
N GLY A 39 -10.68 -16.21 4.18
CA GLY A 39 -11.85 -15.35 4.35
C GLY A 39 -11.51 -13.94 4.79
N LEU A 40 -12.50 -13.05 4.71
CA LEU A 40 -12.38 -11.62 5.07
C LEU A 40 -13.37 -11.26 6.18
N SER A 41 -12.95 -10.38 7.10
CA SER A 41 -13.87 -9.70 8.03
C SER A 41 -14.71 -8.65 7.27
N PRO A 42 -15.87 -8.22 7.79
CA PRO A 42 -16.62 -7.10 7.21
C PRO A 42 -15.78 -5.82 7.05
N GLN A 43 -14.81 -5.59 7.93
CA GLN A 43 -13.91 -4.44 7.97
C GLN A 43 -12.73 -4.54 6.98
N GLY A 44 -12.52 -5.70 6.36
CA GLY A 44 -11.48 -5.94 5.36
C GLY A 44 -10.21 -6.64 5.88
N ASP A 45 -10.19 -7.14 7.12
CA ASP A 45 -9.08 -7.95 7.64
C ASP A 45 -9.07 -9.34 6.99
N ALA A 46 -7.90 -9.89 6.72
CA ALA A 46 -7.75 -11.18 6.03
C ALA A 46 -7.36 -12.30 6.98
N ALA A 47 -8.11 -13.42 6.95
CA ALA A 47 -7.64 -14.71 7.44
C ALA A 47 -6.92 -15.43 6.30
N VAL A 48 -5.64 -15.71 6.49
CA VAL A 48 -4.72 -16.17 5.45
C VAL A 48 -4.04 -17.46 5.87
N ALA A 49 -4.15 -18.52 5.07
CA ALA A 49 -3.27 -19.67 5.21
C ALA A 49 -1.93 -19.35 4.55
N GLU A 50 -0.82 -19.63 5.24
CA GLU A 50 0.53 -19.52 4.70
C GLU A 50 1.20 -20.88 4.76
N LEU A 51 1.69 -21.35 3.61
CA LEU A 51 2.58 -22.51 3.51
C LEU A 51 3.99 -21.99 3.20
N LEU A 52 4.96 -22.38 4.02
CA LEU A 52 6.37 -22.06 3.85
C LEU A 52 7.22 -23.33 3.97
N GLU A 53 7.90 -23.69 2.90
CA GLU A 53 8.96 -24.69 2.86
C GLU A 53 10.23 -24.03 2.29
N ALA A 54 11.35 -24.19 2.99
CA ALA A 54 12.64 -23.65 2.58
C ALA A 54 13.70 -24.75 2.70
N ASP A 55 14.72 -24.68 1.85
CA ASP A 55 15.82 -25.65 1.78
C ASP A 55 16.36 -26.10 3.16
N GLY A 56 16.27 -27.41 3.42
CA GLY A 56 16.68 -28.06 4.67
C GLY A 56 15.72 -27.91 5.87
N ALA A 57 14.67 -27.09 5.78
CA ALA A 57 13.66 -26.91 6.83
C ALA A 57 12.47 -27.86 6.67
N GLN A 58 11.67 -28.03 7.73
CA GLN A 58 10.37 -28.70 7.63
C GLN A 58 9.32 -27.73 7.07
N PRO A 59 8.36 -28.19 6.24
CA PRO A 59 7.29 -27.33 5.77
C PRO A 59 6.39 -26.92 6.93
N ARG A 60 6.09 -25.63 7.01
CA ARG A 60 5.20 -25.01 7.99
C ARG A 60 3.93 -24.54 7.31
N LEU A 61 2.77 -24.93 7.84
CA LEU A 61 1.46 -24.47 7.39
C LEU A 61 0.74 -23.80 8.56
N ALA A 62 0.43 -22.51 8.44
CA ALA A 62 -0.16 -21.71 9.51
C ALA A 62 -1.38 -20.91 9.02
N LEU A 63 -2.29 -20.61 9.94
CA LEU A 63 -3.42 -19.70 9.73
C LEU A 63 -3.09 -18.40 10.43
N LEU A 64 -3.02 -17.32 9.66
CA LEU A 64 -2.63 -15.99 10.09
C LEU A 64 -3.81 -15.02 9.95
N VAL A 65 -3.77 -13.92 10.69
CA VAL A 65 -4.55 -12.71 10.41
C VAL A 65 -3.61 -11.62 9.97
N PHE A 66 -3.94 -11.01 8.82
CA PHE A 66 -3.40 -9.71 8.41
C PHE A 66 -4.47 -8.64 8.67
N ASP A 67 -4.07 -7.60 9.40
CA ASP A 67 -4.89 -6.47 9.81
C ASP A 67 -5.01 -5.43 8.67
N ARG A 68 -6.19 -4.79 8.53
CA ARG A 68 -6.46 -3.81 7.47
C ARG A 68 -5.53 -2.59 7.49
N ALA A 69 -5.03 -2.19 8.65
CA ALA A 69 -4.28 -0.96 8.87
C ALA A 69 -2.76 -1.17 8.96
N GLY A 70 -2.28 -2.40 8.79
CA GLY A 70 -0.85 -2.74 8.93
C GLY A 70 -0.45 -3.17 10.33
N GLY A 71 -1.41 -3.51 11.20
CA GLY A 71 -1.14 -4.14 12.49
C GLY A 71 -0.35 -5.46 12.35
N ALA A 72 0.39 -5.83 13.40
CA ALA A 72 1.27 -6.99 13.39
C ALA A 72 0.51 -8.31 13.10
N THR A 73 1.06 -9.11 12.20
CA THR A 73 0.53 -10.45 11.84
C THR A 73 0.37 -11.34 13.07
N ARG A 74 -0.82 -11.95 13.22
CA ARG A 74 -1.15 -12.85 14.34
C ARG A 74 -1.40 -14.26 13.84
N ALA A 75 -0.73 -15.26 14.40
CA ALA A 75 -1.08 -16.67 14.18
C ALA A 75 -2.34 -17.03 14.98
N LEU A 76 -3.28 -17.75 14.35
CA LEU A 76 -4.53 -18.24 14.94
C LEU A 76 -4.51 -19.75 15.20
N LEU A 77 -3.81 -20.49 14.32
CA LEU A 77 -3.72 -21.95 14.32
C LEU A 77 -2.46 -22.34 13.53
N GLU A 78 -1.87 -23.48 13.85
CA GLU A 78 -0.78 -24.08 13.08
C GLU A 78 -1.12 -25.55 12.80
N ALA A 79 -0.82 -26.02 11.60
CA ALA A 79 -1.20 -27.36 11.16
C ALA A 79 -0.30 -28.42 11.79
N SER A 80 -0.76 -29.67 11.77
CA SER A 80 0.13 -30.79 12.08
C SER A 80 1.26 -30.86 11.06
N LEU A 81 2.44 -31.37 11.47
CA LEU A 81 3.55 -31.61 10.54
C LEU A 81 3.17 -32.59 9.41
N GLU A 82 2.21 -33.48 9.65
CA GLU A 82 1.67 -34.37 8.61
C GLU A 82 0.84 -33.60 7.58
N SER A 83 -0.10 -32.76 8.03
CA SER A 83 -0.90 -31.86 7.19
C SER A 83 -0.02 -30.89 6.39
N ALA A 84 0.97 -30.28 7.04
CA ALA A 84 1.91 -29.38 6.39
C ALA A 84 2.76 -30.09 5.32
N ARG A 85 3.25 -31.31 5.59
CA ARG A 85 3.96 -32.16 4.61
C ARG A 85 3.05 -32.65 3.48
N ALA A 86 1.77 -32.90 3.74
CA ALA A 86 0.80 -33.25 2.70
C ALA A 86 0.55 -32.06 1.75
N ALA A 87 0.28 -30.88 2.33
CA ALA A 87 0.10 -29.65 1.59
C ALA A 87 1.35 -29.24 0.78
N SER A 88 2.55 -29.39 1.36
CA SER A 88 3.84 -29.21 0.69
C SER A 88 3.96 -30.11 -0.55
N ARG A 89 3.74 -31.42 -0.45
CA ARG A 89 3.82 -32.33 -1.61
C ARG A 89 2.83 -31.97 -2.72
N GLU A 90 1.61 -31.57 -2.36
CA GLU A 90 0.60 -31.16 -3.35
C GLU A 90 0.95 -29.82 -3.99
N LEU A 91 1.42 -28.83 -3.22
CA LEU A 91 1.85 -27.55 -3.78
C LEU A 91 3.13 -27.70 -4.62
N GLN A 92 4.07 -28.59 -4.27
CA GLN A 92 5.22 -28.93 -5.12
C GLN A 92 4.77 -29.53 -6.46
N ALA A 93 3.80 -30.45 -6.46
CA ALA A 93 3.25 -31.01 -7.68
C ALA A 93 2.52 -29.96 -8.53
N ALA A 94 1.80 -29.03 -7.89
CA ALA A 94 1.12 -27.91 -8.54
C ALA A 94 2.03 -26.69 -8.83
N ALA A 95 3.30 -26.68 -8.38
CA ALA A 95 4.07 -25.44 -8.24
C ALA A 95 4.32 -24.71 -9.57
N ARG A 96 4.41 -25.46 -10.67
CA ARG A 96 4.59 -24.94 -12.04
C ARG A 96 3.28 -24.46 -12.68
N GLY A 97 2.15 -24.58 -11.99
CA GLY A 97 0.84 -24.12 -12.47
C GLY A 97 0.71 -22.59 -12.41
N PRO A 98 0.14 -21.95 -13.44
CA PRO A 98 0.05 -20.49 -13.55
C PRO A 98 -1.06 -19.87 -12.69
N ALA A 99 -1.56 -20.57 -11.66
CA ALA A 99 -2.63 -20.12 -10.79
C ALA A 99 -2.30 -20.43 -9.31
N PRO A 100 -2.82 -19.66 -8.33
CA PRO A 100 -2.80 -20.04 -6.91
C PRO A 100 -3.49 -21.40 -6.69
N ALA A 101 -2.95 -22.20 -5.77
CA ALA A 101 -3.38 -23.58 -5.51
C ALA A 101 -3.60 -23.87 -4.01
N LEU A 102 -2.95 -23.12 -3.11
CA LEU A 102 -2.94 -23.42 -1.68
C LEU A 102 -4.35 -23.36 -1.05
N ALA A 103 -5.26 -22.51 -1.54
CA ALA A 103 -6.64 -22.45 -1.02
C ALA A 103 -7.37 -23.80 -1.13
N ALA A 104 -7.24 -24.48 -2.27
CA ALA A 104 -7.83 -25.80 -2.50
C ALA A 104 -7.10 -26.90 -1.71
N ILE A 105 -5.77 -26.80 -1.61
CA ILE A 105 -4.94 -27.74 -0.84
C ILE A 105 -5.29 -27.65 0.66
N VAL A 106 -5.46 -26.45 1.22
CA VAL A 106 -5.90 -26.24 2.61
C VAL A 106 -7.30 -26.80 2.83
N ALA A 107 -8.24 -26.59 1.90
CA ALA A 107 -9.58 -27.18 1.99
C ALA A 107 -9.56 -28.72 2.03
N ALA A 108 -8.60 -29.36 1.34
CA ALA A 108 -8.45 -30.81 1.27
C ALA A 108 -7.56 -31.43 2.38
N ARG A 109 -6.61 -30.67 2.93
CA ARG A 109 -5.56 -31.18 3.85
C ARG A 109 -5.56 -30.56 5.24
N TRP A 110 -6.29 -29.47 5.45
CA TRP A 110 -6.41 -28.76 6.72
C TRP A 110 -7.71 -27.93 6.81
N PRO A 111 -8.90 -28.55 6.65
CA PRO A 111 -10.19 -27.85 6.66
C PRO A 111 -10.49 -27.15 8.00
N GLU A 112 -9.81 -27.54 9.08
CA GLU A 112 -9.88 -26.91 10.40
C GLU A 112 -9.52 -25.42 10.35
N ALA A 113 -8.66 -25.00 9.42
CA ALA A 113 -8.31 -23.59 9.23
C ALA A 113 -9.49 -22.76 8.71
N PHE A 114 -10.29 -23.29 7.78
CA PHE A 114 -11.52 -22.64 7.33
C PHE A 114 -12.57 -22.57 8.45
N VAL A 115 -12.73 -23.66 9.21
CA VAL A 115 -13.62 -23.69 10.40
C VAL A 115 -13.18 -22.64 11.42
N ARG A 116 -11.87 -22.52 11.68
CA ARG A 116 -11.32 -21.54 12.63
C ARG A 116 -11.45 -20.10 12.14
N ALA A 117 -11.28 -19.85 10.84
CA ALA A 117 -11.53 -18.55 10.23
C ALA A 117 -13.01 -18.13 10.37
N ALA A 118 -13.94 -19.03 10.02
CA ALA A 118 -15.37 -18.78 10.13
C ALA A 118 -15.84 -18.51 11.57
N GLN A 119 -15.31 -19.26 12.56
CA GLN A 119 -15.56 -19.01 14.00
C GLN A 119 -15.14 -17.61 14.46
N LEU A 120 -14.21 -16.97 13.77
CA LEU A 120 -13.68 -15.65 14.11
C LEU A 120 -14.27 -14.54 13.21
N GLY A 121 -15.31 -14.84 12.43
CA GLY A 121 -16.01 -13.85 11.60
C GLY A 121 -15.42 -13.62 10.20
N TYR A 122 -14.43 -14.41 9.78
CA TYR A 122 -13.83 -14.33 8.45
C TYR A 122 -14.62 -15.22 7.47
N ALA A 123 -15.33 -14.60 6.53
CA ALA A 123 -16.14 -15.30 5.54
C ALA A 123 -15.34 -15.53 4.23
N PRO A 124 -15.33 -16.75 3.66
CA PRO A 124 -14.74 -17.00 2.34
C PRO A 124 -15.35 -16.11 1.26
N ARG A 125 -14.52 -15.66 0.32
CA ARG A 125 -14.94 -14.88 -0.86
C ARG A 125 -14.23 -15.41 -2.11
N PRO A 126 -14.90 -15.46 -3.28
CA PRO A 126 -14.20 -15.59 -4.55
C PRO A 126 -13.35 -14.32 -4.80
N PRO A 127 -12.36 -14.39 -5.71
CA PRO A 127 -11.77 -13.19 -6.29
C PRO A 127 -12.85 -12.30 -6.90
N SER A 128 -12.63 -10.98 -6.87
CA SER A 128 -13.46 -10.02 -7.59
C SER A 128 -13.22 -10.16 -9.09
N ASP A 129 -14.29 -10.24 -9.89
CA ASP A 129 -14.19 -10.26 -11.35
C ASP A 129 -13.85 -8.85 -11.90
N PRO A 130 -12.89 -8.73 -12.85
CA PRO A 130 -12.63 -7.48 -13.56
C PRO A 130 -13.61 -7.25 -14.72
N GLU A 131 -13.50 -6.08 -15.38
CA GLU A 131 -14.10 -5.82 -16.69
C GLU A 131 -13.81 -6.98 -17.69
N PRO A 132 -14.82 -7.52 -18.39
CA PRO A 132 -14.62 -8.61 -19.35
C PRO A 132 -13.52 -8.33 -20.39
N GLY A 133 -12.47 -9.15 -20.39
CA GLY A 133 -11.34 -9.02 -21.30
C GLY A 133 -10.27 -7.99 -20.89
N ARG A 134 -10.33 -7.45 -19.67
CA ARG A 134 -9.36 -6.47 -19.12
C ARG A 134 -8.96 -6.83 -17.69
N ALA A 135 -7.87 -6.25 -17.20
CA ALA A 135 -7.44 -6.34 -15.80
C ALA A 135 -7.79 -5.04 -15.05
N VAL A 136 -9.07 -4.66 -15.08
CA VAL A 136 -9.63 -3.42 -14.53
C VAL A 136 -10.78 -3.75 -13.59
N TRP A 137 -10.81 -3.19 -12.39
CA TRP A 137 -11.94 -3.27 -11.46
C TRP A 137 -12.43 -1.85 -11.15
N HIS A 138 -13.73 -1.61 -11.34
CA HIS A 138 -14.35 -0.34 -10.95
C HIS A 138 -14.74 -0.38 -9.47
N ILE A 139 -14.44 0.71 -8.77
CA ILE A 139 -14.83 0.97 -7.39
C ILE A 139 -15.29 2.43 -7.26
N GLU A 140 -16.09 2.73 -6.24
CA GLU A 140 -16.49 4.10 -5.90
C GLU A 140 -15.56 4.64 -4.81
N GLY A 141 -15.15 5.90 -4.95
CA GLY A 141 -14.38 6.63 -3.94
C GLY A 141 -15.21 7.05 -2.72
N ALA A 142 -14.54 7.60 -1.71
CA ALA A 142 -15.13 8.11 -0.48
C ALA A 142 -16.17 9.21 -0.77
N ALA A 143 -17.35 9.10 -0.17
CA ALA A 143 -18.44 10.06 -0.35
C ALA A 143 -18.03 11.48 0.04
N GLU A 144 -17.21 11.60 1.09
CA GLU A 144 -16.65 12.84 1.63
C GLU A 144 -15.58 13.47 0.72
N ALA A 145 -14.89 12.67 -0.10
CA ALA A 145 -13.97 13.16 -1.14
C ALA A 145 -14.70 13.56 -2.43
N GLY A 146 -15.98 13.19 -2.57
CA GLY A 146 -16.82 13.45 -3.74
C GLY A 146 -17.09 12.24 -4.62
N ALA A 147 -16.82 11.02 -4.13
CA ALA A 147 -17.14 9.74 -4.77
C ALA A 147 -16.72 9.67 -6.25
N LEU A 148 -15.41 9.80 -6.52
CA LEU A 148 -14.92 9.61 -7.89
C LEU A 148 -15.19 8.16 -8.36
N PRO A 149 -15.53 7.96 -9.65
CA PRO A 149 -15.42 6.65 -10.26
C PRO A 149 -13.92 6.31 -10.35
N LEU A 150 -13.51 5.22 -9.71
CA LEU A 150 -12.12 4.84 -9.57
C LEU A 150 -11.87 3.46 -10.19
N ALA A 151 -10.76 3.34 -10.92
CA ALA A 151 -10.36 2.13 -11.64
C ALA A 151 -9.07 1.56 -11.02
N LEU A 152 -9.20 0.42 -10.33
CA LEU A 152 -8.08 -0.43 -9.94
C LEU A 152 -7.59 -1.21 -11.15
N ARG A 153 -6.27 -1.32 -11.33
CA ARG A 153 -5.63 -2.09 -12.41
C ARG A 153 -4.46 -2.90 -11.90
N VAL A 154 -4.27 -4.10 -12.46
CA VAL A 154 -3.05 -4.89 -12.26
C VAL A 154 -2.22 -4.83 -13.54
N SER A 155 -1.07 -4.16 -13.48
CA SER A 155 -0.22 -3.88 -14.65
C SER A 155 1.21 -4.42 -14.46
N PRO A 156 1.81 -5.05 -15.49
CA PRO A 156 3.21 -5.47 -15.41
C PRO A 156 4.17 -4.29 -15.51
N ALA A 157 5.29 -4.36 -14.79
CA ALA A 157 6.45 -3.48 -14.95
C ALA A 157 7.72 -4.31 -15.20
N ALA A 158 8.66 -3.76 -15.97
CA ALA A 158 9.81 -4.51 -16.49
C ALA A 158 11.10 -4.38 -15.66
N GLU A 159 11.33 -3.23 -15.00
CA GLU A 159 12.61 -2.90 -14.37
C GLU A 159 12.42 -2.37 -12.93
N PRO A 160 12.61 -3.22 -11.89
CA PRO A 160 12.67 -4.68 -11.94
C PRO A 160 11.32 -5.31 -12.32
N PRO A 161 11.28 -6.59 -12.76
CA PRO A 161 10.05 -7.30 -13.07
C PRO A 161 9.06 -7.31 -11.88
N ALA A 162 7.84 -6.82 -12.12
CA ALA A 162 6.82 -6.66 -11.08
C ALA A 162 5.39 -6.73 -11.66
N LEU A 163 4.39 -6.92 -10.80
CA LEU A 163 3.02 -6.48 -11.06
C LEU A 163 2.67 -5.36 -10.08
N LEU A 164 2.14 -4.26 -10.62
CA LEU A 164 1.69 -3.08 -9.89
C LEU A 164 0.17 -3.16 -9.71
N LEU A 165 -0.32 -2.92 -8.49
CA LEU A 165 -1.70 -2.51 -8.26
C LEU A 165 -1.78 -0.99 -8.36
N LEU A 166 -2.44 -0.49 -9.40
CA LEU A 166 -2.58 0.93 -9.73
C LEU A 166 -4.02 1.39 -9.49
N LEU A 167 -4.21 2.66 -9.13
CA LEU A 167 -5.50 3.32 -8.95
C LEU A 167 -5.57 4.62 -9.75
N SER A 168 -6.65 4.87 -10.48
CA SER A 168 -6.88 6.15 -11.18
C SER A 168 -8.37 6.51 -11.26
N ASP A 169 -8.65 7.80 -11.46
CA ASP A 169 -9.96 8.39 -11.79
C ASP A 169 -10.35 8.21 -13.27
N ARG A 170 -9.36 7.89 -14.11
CA ARG A 170 -9.48 7.79 -15.57
C ARG A 170 -8.87 6.51 -16.12
N LEU A 171 -9.49 5.96 -17.15
CA LEU A 171 -9.00 4.81 -17.90
C LEU A 171 -7.84 5.25 -18.82
N GLY A 172 -6.62 4.82 -18.50
CA GLY A 172 -5.44 4.97 -19.36
C GLY A 172 -4.28 5.74 -18.74
N ASP A 173 -4.53 6.59 -17.73
CA ASP A 173 -3.46 7.27 -16.98
C ASP A 173 -2.61 6.27 -16.18
N GLU A 174 -1.39 6.65 -15.75
CA GLU A 174 -0.55 5.76 -14.93
C GLU A 174 -1.15 5.53 -13.53
N GLY A 175 -1.85 6.52 -12.97
CA GLY A 175 -2.47 6.44 -11.64
C GLY A 175 -1.45 6.51 -10.50
N VAL A 176 -1.88 6.09 -9.31
CA VAL A 176 -1.02 5.94 -8.12
C VAL A 176 -0.79 4.45 -7.81
N GLU A 177 0.45 4.10 -7.45
CA GLU A 177 0.80 2.72 -7.09
C GLU A 177 0.42 2.42 -5.64
N LEU A 178 -0.54 1.50 -5.45
CA LEU A 178 -1.02 1.09 -4.13
C LEU A 178 -0.22 -0.07 -3.52
N GLY A 179 0.21 -1.05 -4.33
CA GLY A 179 0.70 -2.33 -3.80
C GLY A 179 1.26 -3.30 -4.84
N ARG A 180 1.99 -4.33 -4.35
CA ARG A 180 2.84 -5.31 -5.09
C ARG A 180 3.32 -6.81 -4.43
N VAL A 181 3.73 -7.18 -5.74
CA VAL A 181 4.26 -8.36 -6.48
C VAL A 181 5.61 -8.02 -7.15
N LEU A 182 6.76 -8.38 -6.54
CA LEU A 182 8.02 -8.52 -7.31
C LEU A 182 8.05 -9.91 -7.96
N LEU A 183 8.65 -10.03 -9.15
CA LEU A 183 8.65 -11.26 -9.94
C LEU A 183 10.08 -11.80 -10.12
N THR A 184 10.25 -13.11 -9.89
CA THR A 184 11.53 -13.82 -10.07
C THR A 184 11.42 -14.99 -11.07
N GLY A 185 10.36 -15.02 -11.86
CA GLY A 185 10.01 -16.11 -12.78
C GLY A 185 8.66 -15.86 -13.45
N ASP A 186 8.04 -16.91 -13.97
CA ASP A 186 6.75 -16.85 -14.65
C ASP A 186 5.63 -16.41 -13.71
N VAL A 187 4.72 -15.54 -14.17
CA VAL A 187 3.65 -14.97 -13.34
C VAL A 187 2.66 -16.06 -12.90
N VAL A 188 2.38 -16.11 -11.60
CA VAL A 188 1.21 -16.82 -11.06
C VAL A 188 0.03 -15.85 -11.10
N GLY A 189 -1.04 -16.25 -11.78
CA GLY A 189 -2.19 -15.41 -12.15
C GLY A 189 -2.76 -14.62 -10.97
N PRO A 190 -2.76 -13.27 -11.05
CA PRO A 190 -3.19 -12.43 -9.94
C PRO A 190 -4.67 -12.57 -9.64
N GLN A 191 -5.02 -12.61 -8.35
CA GLN A 191 -6.39 -12.58 -7.85
C GLN A 191 -6.56 -11.35 -6.94
N LEU A 192 -7.58 -10.55 -7.21
CA LEU A 192 -7.91 -9.38 -6.39
C LEU A 192 -9.14 -9.70 -5.51
N PHE A 193 -9.14 -9.26 -4.26
CA PHE A 193 -10.27 -9.37 -3.35
C PHE A 193 -10.57 -8.01 -2.71
N LEU A 194 -11.82 -7.57 -2.76
CA LEU A 194 -12.26 -6.25 -2.29
C LEU A 194 -13.22 -6.38 -1.11
N GLN A 195 -12.91 -5.75 0.04
CA GLN A 195 -13.80 -5.71 1.21
C GLN A 195 -13.44 -4.54 2.14
N GLY A 196 -14.44 -3.79 2.61
CA GLY A 196 -14.27 -2.79 3.67
C GLY A 196 -13.33 -1.61 3.34
N GLY A 197 -13.14 -1.25 2.07
CA GLY A 197 -12.15 -0.24 1.66
C GLY A 197 -10.70 -0.78 1.57
N VAL A 198 -10.53 -2.10 1.67
CA VAL A 198 -9.25 -2.79 1.46
C VAL A 198 -9.29 -3.58 0.16
N ALA A 199 -8.21 -3.50 -0.62
CA ALA A 199 -7.93 -4.41 -1.71
C ALA A 199 -6.77 -5.34 -1.32
N TRP A 200 -6.96 -6.65 -1.55
CA TRP A 200 -5.94 -7.67 -1.36
C TRP A 200 -5.61 -8.31 -2.70
N LEU A 201 -4.38 -8.15 -3.17
CA LEU A 201 -3.87 -8.72 -4.41
C LEU A 201 -3.03 -9.96 -4.08
N LEU A 202 -3.59 -11.15 -4.27
CA LEU A 202 -2.85 -12.41 -4.22
C LEU A 202 -2.15 -12.62 -5.56
N ALA A 203 -0.83 -12.56 -5.57
CA ALA A 203 -0.06 -12.69 -6.81
C ALA A 203 1.39 -13.11 -6.52
N GLY A 204 2.11 -13.51 -7.57
CA GLY A 204 3.50 -13.93 -7.40
C GLY A 204 4.15 -14.46 -8.67
N SER A 205 5.22 -15.22 -8.47
CA SER A 205 5.93 -15.90 -9.57
C SER A 205 6.38 -17.31 -9.22
N VAL A 206 6.61 -18.12 -10.26
CA VAL A 206 7.33 -19.39 -10.19
C VAL A 206 8.60 -19.37 -11.05
N GLY A 207 9.75 -19.62 -10.42
CA GLY A 207 11.03 -19.88 -11.07
C GLY A 207 11.36 -21.38 -11.07
N ALA A 208 11.88 -21.90 -12.18
CA ALA A 208 11.99 -23.35 -12.40
C ALA A 208 13.28 -24.02 -11.89
N ASN A 209 14.38 -23.27 -11.70
CA ASN A 209 15.67 -23.85 -11.31
C ASN A 209 16.54 -22.89 -10.43
N PRO A 210 16.75 -23.18 -9.13
CA PRO A 210 15.99 -24.15 -8.33
C PRO A 210 14.50 -23.78 -8.30
N LEU A 211 13.62 -24.71 -7.91
CA LEU A 211 12.20 -24.40 -7.76
C LEU A 211 12.00 -23.27 -6.74
N ARG A 212 11.45 -22.16 -7.21
CA ARG A 212 11.01 -21.02 -6.41
C ARG A 212 9.55 -20.81 -6.71
N ARG A 213 8.68 -20.87 -5.71
CA ARG A 213 7.32 -20.34 -5.81
C ARG A 213 7.17 -19.33 -4.68
N THR A 214 6.80 -18.11 -5.02
CA THR A 214 6.63 -17.00 -4.08
C THR A 214 5.35 -16.28 -4.47
N VAL A 215 4.26 -16.57 -3.78
CA VAL A 215 2.91 -16.07 -4.06
C VAL A 215 2.32 -15.48 -2.77
N GLY A 216 2.20 -14.16 -2.71
CA GLY A 216 1.87 -13.41 -1.50
C GLY A 216 0.71 -12.43 -1.69
N LEU A 217 0.17 -11.95 -0.57
CA LEU A 217 -1.00 -11.09 -0.52
C LEU A 217 -0.60 -9.61 -0.33
N HIS A 218 -0.44 -8.87 -1.43
CA HIS A 218 -0.25 -7.41 -1.42
C HIS A 218 -1.51 -6.72 -0.85
N ARG A 219 -1.43 -6.07 0.32
CA ARG A 219 -2.52 -5.19 0.81
C ARG A 219 -2.45 -3.83 0.11
N ALA A 220 -3.61 -3.23 -0.12
CA ALA A 220 -3.79 -1.84 -0.51
C ALA A 220 -4.98 -1.25 0.25
N LEU A 221 -4.79 -0.04 0.76
CA LEU A 221 -5.83 0.78 1.39
C LEU A 221 -6.40 1.74 0.35
N LEU A 222 -7.70 1.64 0.07
CA LEU A 222 -8.36 2.37 -1.02
C LEU A 222 -8.61 3.84 -0.65
N ASP A 223 -9.01 4.07 0.61
CA ASP A 223 -9.09 5.39 1.26
C ASP A 223 -7.78 6.17 1.10
N ARG A 224 -6.65 5.55 1.44
CA ARG A 224 -5.31 6.16 1.29
C ARG A 224 -4.85 6.27 -0.17
N GLY A 225 -5.29 5.37 -1.04
CA GLY A 225 -5.03 5.43 -2.48
C GLY A 225 -5.72 6.61 -3.15
N GLU A 226 -6.99 6.82 -2.86
CA GLU A 226 -7.75 7.98 -3.31
C GLU A 226 -7.17 9.28 -2.74
N ALA A 227 -6.73 9.27 -1.48
CA ALA A 227 -6.02 10.39 -0.88
C ALA A 227 -4.70 10.72 -1.61
N GLN A 228 -3.93 9.71 -2.02
CA GLN A 228 -2.73 9.87 -2.85
C GLN A 228 -3.06 10.46 -4.23
N LEU A 229 -4.14 9.99 -4.86
CA LEU A 229 -4.57 10.44 -6.19
C LEU A 229 -5.02 11.92 -6.17
N HIS A 230 -5.87 12.31 -5.22
CA HIS A 230 -6.24 13.71 -5.03
C HIS A 230 -5.03 14.58 -4.67
N ASN A 231 -4.10 14.10 -3.85
CA ASN A 231 -2.86 14.83 -3.58
C ASN A 231 -1.99 15.00 -4.84
N ALA A 232 -1.96 14.02 -5.74
CA ALA A 232 -1.24 14.12 -7.01
C ALA A 232 -1.87 15.19 -7.93
N HIS A 233 -3.20 15.26 -8.01
CA HIS A 233 -3.90 16.34 -8.72
C HIS A 233 -3.66 17.71 -8.06
N GLY A 234 -3.76 17.79 -6.73
CA GLY A 234 -3.48 19.02 -5.99
C GLY A 234 -2.05 19.54 -6.20
N LEU A 235 -1.05 18.65 -6.29
CA LEU A 235 0.33 19.01 -6.63
C LEU A 235 0.49 19.47 -8.09
N GLN A 236 -0.31 18.96 -9.03
CA GLN A 236 -0.31 19.43 -10.42
C GLN A 236 -0.88 20.84 -10.52
N ASP A 237 -2.03 21.10 -9.90
CA ASP A 237 -2.63 22.43 -9.79
C ASP A 237 -1.68 23.42 -9.09
N TYR A 238 -1.05 22.98 -7.99
CA TYR A 238 -0.08 23.78 -7.24
C TYR A 238 1.13 24.18 -8.09
N ALA A 239 1.70 23.25 -8.85
CA ALA A 239 2.81 23.50 -9.76
C ALA A 239 2.42 24.38 -10.97
N ALA A 240 1.13 24.44 -11.32
CA ALA A 240 0.59 25.39 -12.30
C ALA A 240 0.35 26.80 -11.73
N GLY A 241 0.29 26.94 -10.39
CA GLY A 241 -0.07 28.19 -9.70
C GLY A 241 -1.56 28.33 -9.38
N GLU A 242 -2.37 27.29 -9.65
CA GLU A 242 -3.82 27.27 -9.46
C GLU A 242 -4.19 26.95 -8.00
N LEU A 243 -3.77 27.82 -7.08
CA LEU A 243 -3.83 27.58 -5.62
C LEU A 243 -5.26 27.34 -5.07
N ASP A 244 -6.29 27.84 -5.75
CA ASP A 244 -7.69 27.55 -5.43
C ASP A 244 -8.15 26.16 -5.90
N ALA A 245 -7.54 25.59 -6.93
CA ALA A 245 -7.78 24.22 -7.38
C ALA A 245 -6.98 23.23 -6.52
N ALA A 246 -5.70 23.51 -6.29
CA ALA A 246 -4.84 22.75 -5.39
C ALA A 246 -5.47 22.56 -4.01
N ARG A 247 -6.03 23.63 -3.39
CA ARG A 247 -6.70 23.54 -2.09
C ARG A 247 -7.96 22.65 -2.12
N ARG A 248 -8.69 22.56 -3.24
CA ARG A 248 -9.86 21.66 -3.34
C ARG A 248 -9.41 20.20 -3.36
N GLU A 249 -8.42 19.86 -4.19
CA GLU A 249 -7.94 18.48 -4.27
C GLU A 249 -7.19 18.06 -2.99
N PHE A 250 -6.39 18.94 -2.37
CA PHE A 250 -5.85 18.65 -1.03
C PHE A 250 -6.95 18.49 0.03
N GLY A 251 -8.05 19.24 -0.07
CA GLY A 251 -9.24 19.05 0.76
C GLY A 251 -9.87 17.67 0.59
N ARG A 252 -10.04 17.20 -0.64
CA ARG A 252 -10.52 15.83 -0.95
C ARG A 252 -9.54 14.75 -0.48
N SER A 253 -8.24 14.98 -0.63
CA SER A 253 -7.19 14.10 -0.14
C SER A 253 -7.30 13.87 1.38
N ILE A 254 -7.52 14.95 2.14
CA ILE A 254 -7.73 14.91 3.60
C ILE A 254 -9.11 14.31 3.97
N ALA A 255 -10.09 14.35 3.09
CA ALA A 255 -11.40 13.71 3.29
C ALA A 255 -11.34 12.19 3.08
N ALA A 256 -10.61 11.72 2.06
CA ALA A 256 -10.41 10.30 1.77
C ALA A 256 -9.56 9.60 2.85
N ASP A 257 -8.40 10.17 3.24
CA ASP A 257 -7.61 9.70 4.37
C ASP A 257 -7.20 10.88 5.28
N PRO A 258 -7.94 11.11 6.37
CA PRO A 258 -7.63 12.14 7.37
C PRO A 258 -6.27 11.99 8.08
N SER A 259 -5.56 10.87 7.88
CA SER A 259 -4.21 10.55 8.37
C SER A 259 -3.14 10.58 7.27
N TYR A 260 -3.47 10.97 6.03
CA TYR A 260 -2.49 11.05 4.96
C TYR A 260 -1.56 12.26 5.13
N VAL A 261 -0.38 11.99 5.69
CA VAL A 261 0.64 12.98 6.07
C VAL A 261 1.00 13.92 4.92
N ASP A 262 1.08 13.43 3.68
CA ASP A 262 1.43 14.29 2.53
C ASP A 262 0.28 15.19 2.11
N GLY A 263 -0.96 14.68 2.08
CA GLY A 263 -2.14 15.50 1.81
C GLY A 263 -2.28 16.63 2.83
N LEU A 264 -2.09 16.31 4.12
CA LEU A 264 -2.05 17.30 5.21
C LEU A 264 -0.89 18.30 5.08
N TYR A 265 0.30 17.81 4.70
CA TYR A 265 1.49 18.64 4.55
C TYR A 265 1.40 19.60 3.35
N ASN A 266 0.96 19.11 2.18
CA ASN A 266 0.83 19.91 0.97
C ASN A 266 -0.35 20.90 1.07
N ALA A 267 -1.43 20.53 1.76
CA ALA A 267 -2.46 21.48 2.16
C ALA A 267 -1.90 22.61 3.04
N ALA A 268 -1.05 22.27 4.01
CA ALA A 268 -0.41 23.26 4.88
C ALA A 268 0.54 24.20 4.11
N ALA A 269 1.29 23.70 3.12
CA ALA A 269 2.14 24.52 2.25
C ALA A 269 1.29 25.50 1.40
N ALA A 270 0.23 25.01 0.76
CA ALA A 270 -0.69 25.85 -0.02
C ALA A 270 -1.45 26.89 0.85
N ALA A 271 -1.78 26.55 2.10
CA ALA A 271 -2.33 27.49 3.07
C ALA A 271 -1.28 28.56 3.49
N ALA A 272 -0.01 28.18 3.67
CA ALA A 272 1.07 29.08 4.04
C ALA A 272 1.42 30.10 2.93
N LEU A 273 1.32 29.73 1.66
CA LEU A 273 1.46 30.66 0.51
C LEU A 273 0.25 31.57 0.29
N THR A 274 -0.91 31.29 0.90
CA THR A 274 -2.16 32.05 0.68
C THR A 274 -2.60 32.87 1.91
N ASP A 275 -1.63 33.24 2.76
CA ASP A 275 -1.80 33.96 4.03
C ASP A 275 -2.75 33.29 5.06
N ARG A 276 -3.12 32.02 4.85
CA ARG A 276 -3.97 31.22 5.76
C ARG A 276 -3.15 30.58 6.88
N ALA A 277 -2.41 31.42 7.61
CA ALA A 277 -1.38 31.01 8.56
C ALA A 277 -1.85 29.98 9.60
N GLU A 278 -2.99 30.19 10.26
CA GLU A 278 -3.49 29.25 11.29
C GLU A 278 -4.01 27.94 10.69
N GLU A 279 -4.56 27.96 9.48
CA GLU A 279 -4.97 26.75 8.75
C GLU A 279 -3.75 25.89 8.43
N ALA A 280 -2.67 26.53 7.95
CA ALA A 280 -1.38 25.88 7.72
C ALA A 280 -0.80 25.26 9.00
N VAL A 281 -0.80 25.98 10.13
CA VAL A 281 -0.31 25.45 11.41
C VAL A 281 -1.16 24.27 11.88
N ASN A 282 -2.49 24.33 11.77
CA ASN A 282 -3.39 23.24 12.15
C ASN A 282 -3.17 21.98 11.29
N MET A 283 -3.08 22.13 9.97
CA MET A 283 -2.80 21.01 9.05
C MET A 283 -1.41 20.40 9.30
N LEU A 284 -0.40 21.23 9.52
CA LEU A 284 0.97 20.80 9.84
C LEU A 284 1.05 20.09 11.21
N ALA A 285 0.27 20.54 12.20
CA ALA A 285 0.15 19.89 13.50
C ALA A 285 -0.52 18.52 13.39
N ARG A 286 -1.59 18.40 12.60
CA ARG A 286 -2.23 17.11 12.28
C ARG A 286 -1.25 16.15 11.59
N ALA A 287 -0.50 16.62 10.61
CA ALA A 287 0.51 15.82 9.91
C ALA A 287 1.59 15.31 10.88
N ALA A 288 2.09 16.18 11.76
CA ALA A 288 3.13 15.84 12.74
C ALA A 288 2.63 14.97 13.90
N ALA A 289 1.33 14.93 14.16
CA ALA A 289 0.72 13.99 15.11
C ALA A 289 0.67 12.55 14.57
N VAL A 290 0.71 12.37 13.24
CA VAL A 290 0.74 11.05 12.58
C VAL A 290 2.18 10.61 12.29
N ASP A 291 2.99 11.44 11.64
CA ASP A 291 4.43 11.20 11.43
C ASP A 291 5.25 12.49 11.57
N PRO A 292 5.79 12.79 12.78
CA PRO A 292 6.61 13.97 13.00
C PRO A 292 7.96 13.88 12.30
N ALA A 293 8.48 12.67 12.00
CA ALA A 293 9.76 12.51 11.31
C ALA A 293 9.61 12.87 9.83
N ARG A 294 8.52 12.45 9.18
CA ARG A 294 8.18 12.82 7.80
C ARG A 294 7.97 14.32 7.66
N VAL A 295 7.18 14.95 8.53
CA VAL A 295 6.97 16.41 8.51
C VAL A 295 8.28 17.18 8.69
N GLN A 296 9.16 16.73 9.58
CA GLN A 296 10.49 17.34 9.78
C GLN A 296 11.42 17.14 8.57
N VAL A 297 11.32 16.02 7.85
CA VAL A 297 12.12 15.78 6.63
C VAL A 297 11.67 16.69 5.48
N LEU A 298 10.34 16.83 5.29
CA LEU A 298 9.77 17.67 4.23
C LEU A 298 10.01 19.16 4.52
N GLY A 299 9.44 19.70 5.61
CA GLY A 299 9.37 21.15 5.83
C GLY A 299 10.63 21.83 6.36
N ARG A 300 11.68 21.08 6.69
CA ARG A 300 12.95 21.64 7.17
C ARG A 300 13.57 22.66 6.19
N ASN A 301 13.46 22.40 4.89
CA ASN A 301 14.02 23.24 3.82
C ASN A 301 12.95 23.83 2.88
N ASP A 302 11.68 23.44 3.01
CA ASP A 302 10.57 23.92 2.18
C ASP A 302 10.28 25.42 2.36
N GLU A 303 10.47 26.19 1.28
CA GLU A 303 10.31 27.65 1.28
C GLU A 303 8.85 28.11 1.40
N ASP A 304 7.86 27.24 1.24
CA ASP A 304 6.45 27.63 1.32
C ASP A 304 6.06 28.01 2.75
N PHE A 305 6.75 27.45 3.74
CA PHE A 305 6.62 27.82 5.16
C PHE A 305 7.50 29.02 5.58
N LYS A 306 8.21 29.69 4.65
CA LYS A 306 9.21 30.75 4.97
C LYS A 306 8.63 31.92 5.76
N SER A 307 7.40 32.33 5.49
CA SER A 307 6.64 33.33 6.26
C SER A 307 6.43 32.86 7.71
N LEU A 308 6.05 31.60 7.89
CA LEU A 308 5.66 30.99 9.17
C LEU A 308 6.86 30.52 10.03
N ARG A 309 8.04 30.29 9.44
CA ARG A 309 9.28 29.84 10.13
C ARG A 309 9.80 30.76 11.24
N ARG A 310 9.19 31.93 11.47
CA ARG A 310 9.45 32.79 12.65
C ARG A 310 8.62 32.38 13.88
N ARG A 311 7.48 31.72 13.71
CA ARG A 311 6.59 31.31 14.83
C ARG A 311 7.18 30.13 15.62
N PRO A 312 7.15 30.14 16.96
CA PRO A 312 7.71 29.05 17.77
C PRO A 312 7.04 27.68 17.56
N ASP A 313 5.73 27.66 17.29
CA ASP A 313 4.92 26.46 17.06
C ASP A 313 5.33 25.73 15.77
N VAL A 314 5.32 26.43 14.63
CA VAL A 314 5.76 25.91 13.32
C VAL A 314 7.22 25.46 13.37
N ARG A 315 8.07 26.21 14.09
CA ARG A 315 9.48 25.82 14.29
C ARG A 315 9.63 24.52 15.08
N ALA A 316 8.75 24.24 16.04
CA ALA A 316 8.74 22.98 16.78
C ALA A 316 8.26 21.82 15.89
N LEU A 317 7.16 22.01 15.15
CA LEU A 317 6.61 21.03 14.20
C LEU A 317 7.65 20.65 13.11
N LEU A 318 8.37 21.63 12.58
CA LEU A 318 9.42 21.46 11.56
C LEU A 318 10.80 21.08 12.14
N GLY A 319 10.92 20.87 13.45
CA GLY A 319 12.18 20.44 14.10
C GLY A 319 13.33 21.46 14.01
N LEU A 320 13.03 22.75 13.80
CA LEU A 320 13.99 23.81 13.51
C LEU A 320 14.72 24.31 14.77
N ARG A 321 15.69 23.52 15.26
CA ARG A 321 16.41 23.76 16.52
C ARG A 321 17.28 25.03 16.57
N ARG A 322 17.72 25.57 15.42
CA ARG A 322 18.47 26.86 15.38
C ARG A 322 17.49 28.03 15.34
N PRO A 323 17.74 29.15 16.07
CA PRO A 323 16.94 30.37 15.93
C PRO A 323 16.96 30.86 14.47
N PRO A 324 15.96 31.63 14.02
CA PRO A 324 15.99 32.23 12.69
C PRO A 324 17.22 33.14 12.56
N PRO A 325 17.83 33.28 11.37
CA PRO A 325 18.97 34.17 11.18
C PRO A 325 18.56 35.62 11.46
N GLU A 326 19.19 36.20 12.48
CA GLU A 326 18.99 37.60 12.87
C GLU A 326 19.60 38.54 11.81
N GLY A 327 19.00 39.71 11.62
CA GLY A 327 19.65 40.83 10.91
C GLY A 327 19.32 41.06 9.43
N VAL A 328 18.52 40.20 8.76
CA VAL A 328 18.02 40.54 7.42
C VAL A 328 16.73 41.38 7.54
N ALA A 329 16.86 42.67 7.25
CA ALA A 329 15.75 43.61 7.15
C ALA A 329 14.76 43.21 6.03
N PRO A 330 13.47 43.59 6.10
CA PRO A 330 12.58 43.46 4.96
C PRO A 330 13.11 44.26 3.75
N PRO A 331 12.85 43.81 2.51
CA PRO A 331 13.16 44.60 1.32
C PRO A 331 12.36 45.92 1.30
N PRO A 332 12.87 46.96 0.61
CA PRO A 332 12.17 48.23 0.41
C PRO A 332 11.00 48.11 -0.57
#